data_AF-A0A2M8LFQ2-F1
#
_entry.id   AF-A0A2M8LFQ2-F1
#
_cell.length_a   1.000
_cell.length_b   1.000
_cell.length_c   1.000
_cell.angle_alpha   90.00
_cell.angle_beta   90.00
_cell.angle_gamma   90.00
#
_symmetry.space_group_name_H-M   'P 1'
#
loop_
_entity.id
_entity.type
_entity.pdbx_description
1 polymer ?
#
loop_
_entity_poly.entity_id
_entity_poly.type
_entity_poly.pdbx_seq_one_letter_code
_entity_poly.pdbx_strand_id
1 'polypeptide(L)'
;MSLQNDTLVRRKDGEWQVWRDNTWQPYVQTKKNVPANNKPAEKAVEQVSKDRPHQRLEDHKTASGLVEQEHGKDRALAFTQAVAPKSVPTEVETSAQLKKNITENIMDVSSKFTLPAVRHMVDVQRPVVSGPLDELRFLSIDEFHHLGATTEKAIDRLTQKFQVLSEESFDQSASALRAWRQSPLYQAHLTTIVAALNTGKSIEAVLQETKAFTKEEFLALINFNRTIRA
;
A
#
# COMPACT_ATOMS: atom_id res chain seq x y z
N MET A 1 14.84 11.87 -36.32
CA MET A 1 16.04 11.78 -35.46
C MET A 1 15.57 11.56 -34.04
N SER A 2 15.66 10.34 -33.52
CA SER A 2 15.14 9.96 -32.20
C SER A 2 16.28 10.05 -31.18
N LEU A 3 16.14 10.92 -30.18
CA LEU A 3 17.05 10.96 -29.04
C LEU A 3 16.62 9.87 -28.07
N GLN A 4 17.29 8.72 -28.10
CA GLN A 4 17.17 7.71 -27.05
C GLN A 4 17.92 8.24 -25.81
N ASN A 5 17.19 8.38 -24.70
CA ASN A 5 17.74 8.74 -23.41
C ASN A 5 18.48 7.52 -22.85
N ASP A 6 19.76 7.41 -23.16
CA ASP A 6 20.66 6.38 -22.64
C ASP A 6 20.81 6.54 -21.11
N THR A 7 20.46 5.50 -20.35
CA THR A 7 20.64 5.48 -18.89
C THR A 7 22.10 5.20 -18.56
N LEU A 8 22.79 6.22 -18.04
CA LEU A 8 24.19 6.13 -17.59
C LEU A 8 24.25 5.66 -16.14
N VAL A 9 25.04 4.62 -15.87
CA VAL A 9 25.27 4.11 -14.51
C VAL A 9 26.77 4.13 -14.21
N ARG A 10 27.13 4.69 -13.05
CA ARG A 10 28.51 4.73 -12.56
C ARG A 10 28.79 3.53 -11.68
N ARG A 11 29.80 2.73 -12.01
CA ARG A 11 30.24 1.59 -11.18
C ARG A 11 31.15 2.07 -10.03
N LYS A 12 31.37 1.18 -9.05
CA LYS A 12 32.20 1.44 -7.85
C LYS A 12 33.68 1.70 -8.18
N ASP A 13 34.14 1.24 -9.34
CA ASP A 13 35.49 1.46 -9.91
C ASP A 13 35.65 2.86 -10.55
N GLY A 14 34.57 3.64 -10.65
CA GLY A 14 34.59 4.98 -11.23
C GLY A 14 34.36 5.02 -12.74
N GLU A 15 34.21 3.87 -13.40
CA GLU A 15 33.91 3.80 -14.83
C GLU A 15 32.41 4.00 -15.09
N TRP A 16 32.11 4.76 -16.14
CA TRP A 16 30.75 4.95 -16.62
C TRP A 16 30.39 3.82 -17.60
N GLN A 17 29.20 3.26 -17.45
CA GLN A 17 28.64 2.31 -18.41
C GLN A 17 27.29 2.78 -18.91
N VAL A 18 26.97 2.40 -20.14
CA VAL A 18 25.69 2.63 -20.79
C VAL A 18 25.07 1.30 -21.17
N TRP A 19 23.77 1.18 -21.00
CA TRP A 19 23.01 0.01 -21.44
C TRP A 19 22.65 0.16 -22.91
N ARG A 20 23.25 -0.65 -23.79
CA ARG A 20 22.95 -0.70 -25.23
C ARG A 20 22.92 -2.14 -25.71
N ASP A 21 22.02 -2.47 -26.63
CA ASP A 21 21.95 -3.79 -27.25
C ASP A 21 21.91 -4.95 -26.22
N ASN A 22 21.10 -4.80 -25.16
CA ASN A 22 20.97 -5.75 -24.05
C ASN A 22 22.28 -6.12 -23.33
N THR A 23 23.31 -5.27 -23.44
CA THR A 23 24.60 -5.47 -22.78
C THR A 23 25.13 -4.17 -22.17
N TRP A 24 25.87 -4.27 -21.07
CA TRP A 24 26.56 -3.13 -20.49
C TRP A 24 27.83 -2.84 -21.29
N GLN A 25 27.94 -1.62 -21.83
CA GLN A 25 29.14 -1.19 -22.55
C GLN A 25 29.83 -0.02 -21.84
N PRO A 26 31.17 0.03 -21.84
CA PRO A 26 31.92 1.15 -21.27
C PRO A 26 31.58 2.44 -22.03
N TYR A 27 31.27 3.49 -21.29
CA TYR A 27 30.94 4.79 -21.87
C TYR A 27 32.22 5.55 -22.20
N VAL A 28 32.54 5.64 -23.50
CA VAL A 28 33.67 6.43 -24.00
C VAL A 28 33.19 7.83 -24.31
N GLN A 29 33.63 8.83 -23.54
CA GLN A 29 33.33 10.23 -23.81
C GLN A 29 33.99 10.66 -25.13
N THR A 30 33.20 10.86 -26.17
CA THR A 30 33.67 11.56 -27.37
C THR A 30 33.42 13.07 -27.18
N LYS A 31 34.39 13.91 -27.58
CA LYS A 31 34.39 15.38 -27.36
C LYS A 31 33.18 16.14 -27.94
N LYS A 32 32.21 15.47 -28.56
CA LYS A 32 31.01 16.07 -29.16
C LYS A 32 29.74 15.98 -28.29
N ASN A 33 29.73 15.21 -27.20
CA ASN A 33 28.56 15.08 -26.31
C ASN A 33 28.93 15.46 -24.87
N VAL A 34 29.00 16.76 -24.60
CA VAL A 34 29.04 17.29 -23.22
C VAL A 34 27.68 17.95 -22.94
N PRO A 35 26.80 17.36 -22.11
CA PRO A 35 25.68 18.09 -21.56
C PRO A 35 26.23 19.17 -20.61
N ALA A 36 25.85 20.43 -20.87
CA ALA A 36 26.42 21.65 -20.29
C ALA A 36 26.15 21.87 -18.79
N ASN A 37 25.79 20.84 -18.02
CA ASN A 37 25.39 21.02 -16.62
C ASN A 37 25.91 19.89 -15.74
N ASN A 38 27.23 19.88 -15.51
CA ASN A 38 27.84 19.34 -14.29
C ASN A 38 29.33 19.70 -14.27
N LYS A 39 29.62 20.87 -13.70
CA LYS A 39 30.97 21.29 -13.30
C LYS A 39 31.17 20.80 -11.86
N PRO A 40 32.15 19.93 -11.54
CA PRO A 40 32.30 19.41 -10.19
C PRO A 40 32.90 20.46 -9.24
N ALA A 41 32.28 20.60 -8.08
CA ALA A 41 32.79 21.33 -6.92
C ALA A 41 33.97 20.54 -6.30
N GLU A 42 35.14 20.69 -6.89
CA GLU A 42 36.40 20.16 -6.36
C GLU A 42 37.01 21.23 -5.44
N LYS A 43 36.57 21.25 -4.17
CA LYS A 43 37.25 21.86 -3.00
C LYS A 43 36.34 21.80 -1.76
N ALA A 44 36.27 20.65 -1.09
CA ALA A 44 35.80 20.56 0.31
C ALA A 44 35.99 19.15 0.90
N VAL A 45 37.15 18.50 0.78
CA VAL A 45 37.49 17.36 1.65
C VAL A 45 38.98 17.36 1.93
N GLU A 46 39.42 18.32 2.74
CA GLU A 46 40.68 18.22 3.46
C GLU A 46 40.45 18.82 4.83
N GLN A 47 40.92 18.13 5.88
CA GLN A 47 40.81 18.45 7.30
C GLN A 47 39.59 17.91 8.06
N VAL A 48 39.52 16.59 8.28
CA VAL A 48 39.29 16.00 9.61
C VAL A 48 39.92 14.60 9.60
N SER A 49 41.18 14.51 10.00
CA SER A 49 41.84 13.24 10.32
C SER A 49 42.90 13.54 11.36
N LYS A 50 42.52 13.37 12.62
CA LYS A 50 43.39 13.01 13.75
C LYS A 50 42.50 12.65 14.93
N ASP A 51 42.94 11.63 15.66
CA ASP A 51 42.46 11.18 16.97
C ASP A 51 41.32 10.15 17.03
N ARG A 52 41.67 8.88 16.80
CA ARG A 52 41.21 7.80 17.69
C ARG A 52 42.16 6.58 17.67
N PRO A 53 42.79 6.23 18.80
CA PRO A 53 43.68 5.07 18.87
C PRO A 53 42.98 3.77 19.34
N HIS A 54 43.44 2.70 18.70
CA HIS A 54 43.62 1.30 19.08
C HIS A 54 42.55 0.45 19.79
N GLN A 55 42.29 -0.65 19.08
CA GLN A 55 41.79 -1.98 19.46
C GLN A 55 42.27 -2.52 20.82
N ARG A 56 41.36 -3.24 21.49
CA ARG A 56 41.69 -4.34 22.40
C ARG A 56 40.75 -5.51 22.14
N LEU A 57 41.37 -6.67 21.91
CA LEU A 57 40.80 -8.01 21.81
C LEU A 57 40.19 -8.44 23.14
N GLU A 58 39.12 -9.23 23.11
CA GLU A 58 38.98 -10.41 23.98
C GLU A 58 38.10 -11.46 23.26
N ASP A 59 38.61 -12.68 23.27
CA ASP A 59 38.09 -13.92 22.70
C ASP A 59 37.05 -14.54 23.63
N HIS A 60 35.93 -15.09 23.12
CA HIS A 60 35.32 -16.28 23.74
C HIS A 60 34.68 -17.20 22.69
N LYS A 61 34.91 -18.49 22.90
CA LYS A 61 34.80 -19.62 22.00
C LYS A 61 33.80 -20.63 22.60
N THR A 62 33.13 -21.39 21.73
CA THR A 62 32.63 -22.78 21.93
C THR A 62 31.25 -23.01 22.56
N ALA A 63 30.40 -23.74 21.81
CA ALA A 63 29.60 -24.96 22.15
C ALA A 63 28.26 -24.88 21.39
N SER A 64 27.91 -25.67 20.38
CA SER A 64 27.93 -27.13 20.16
C SER A 64 26.96 -27.91 21.07
N GLY A 65 26.02 -28.63 20.43
CA GLY A 65 24.98 -29.51 20.97
C GLY A 65 23.63 -29.18 20.31
N LEU A 66 23.10 -29.89 19.31
CA LEU A 66 22.85 -31.34 19.11
C LEU A 66 22.01 -31.97 20.23
N VAL A 67 20.69 -32.03 20.04
CA VAL A 67 19.80 -33.10 20.54
C VAL A 67 18.62 -33.26 19.57
N GLU A 68 18.59 -34.40 18.87
CA GLU A 68 17.38 -35.02 18.31
C GLU A 68 16.53 -35.60 19.44
N GLN A 69 15.19 -35.59 19.28
CA GLN A 69 14.36 -36.70 19.76
C GLN A 69 13.02 -36.76 19.01
N GLU A 70 12.84 -37.86 18.29
CA GLU A 70 11.57 -38.36 17.78
C GLU A 70 10.85 -39.25 18.81
N HIS A 71 9.51 -39.28 18.74
CA HIS A 71 8.52 -40.33 19.09
C HIS A 71 7.27 -39.64 19.66
N GLY A 72 6.03 -39.92 19.29
CA GLY A 72 5.45 -40.97 18.46
C GLY A 72 3.99 -41.17 18.88
N LYS A 73 3.22 -41.79 17.98
CA LYS A 73 2.03 -42.63 18.22
C LYS A 73 0.68 -41.96 18.50
N ASP A 74 -0.19 -42.18 17.51
CA ASP A 74 -1.46 -42.91 17.63
C ASP A 74 -2.45 -42.47 18.71
N ARG A 75 -3.58 -41.88 18.25
CA ARG A 75 -4.92 -42.33 18.66
C ARG A 75 -6.00 -41.82 17.72
N ALA A 76 -6.35 -42.66 16.76
CA ALA A 76 -7.72 -42.75 16.27
C ALA A 76 -8.56 -43.45 17.35
N LEU A 77 -9.66 -42.84 17.78
CA LEU A 77 -10.86 -43.56 18.25
C LEU A 77 -12.10 -42.72 17.95
N ALA A 78 -12.98 -43.35 17.19
CA ALA A 78 -14.31 -42.91 16.83
C ALA A 78 -15.20 -42.73 18.05
N PHE A 79 -16.13 -41.78 17.99
CA PHE A 79 -17.45 -41.95 18.59
C PHE A 79 -18.51 -41.41 17.64
N THR A 80 -19.26 -42.34 17.09
CA THR A 80 -20.57 -42.16 16.47
C THR A 80 -21.59 -41.72 17.51
N GLN A 81 -22.44 -40.73 17.20
CA GLN A 81 -23.88 -40.93 17.38
C GLN A 81 -24.70 -39.99 16.49
N ALA A 82 -25.46 -40.61 15.58
CA ALA A 82 -26.58 -40.02 14.88
C ALA A 82 -27.78 -39.92 15.82
N VAL A 83 -28.49 -38.79 15.81
CA VAL A 83 -29.92 -38.73 16.17
C VAL A 83 -30.60 -37.82 15.15
N ALA A 84 -31.49 -38.42 14.38
CA ALA A 84 -32.32 -37.81 13.35
C ALA A 84 -33.69 -37.39 13.94
N PRO A 85 -34.72 -37.01 13.15
CA PRO A 85 -35.30 -35.67 13.18
C PRO A 85 -36.77 -35.64 13.65
N LYS A 86 -37.24 -34.50 14.13
CA LYS A 86 -38.66 -34.18 14.34
C LYS A 86 -38.79 -32.65 14.17
N SER A 87 -39.75 -32.03 13.51
CA SER A 87 -40.94 -32.44 12.76
C SER A 87 -41.53 -31.13 12.20
N VAL A 88 -41.92 -31.13 10.92
CA VAL A 88 -42.75 -30.09 10.27
C VAL A 88 -44.21 -30.28 10.71
N PRO A 89 -45.02 -29.21 10.80
CA PRO A 89 -46.13 -28.98 9.83
C PRO A 89 -46.09 -27.52 9.32
N THR A 90 -46.02 -27.24 8.01
CA THR A 90 -47.14 -27.17 7.04
C THR A 90 -48.24 -26.20 7.47
N GLU A 91 -48.44 -25.11 6.69
CA GLU A 91 -49.72 -24.73 6.01
C GLU A 91 -49.70 -23.22 5.66
N VAL A 92 -49.40 -22.86 4.40
CA VAL A 92 -50.32 -22.45 3.30
C VAL A 92 -50.71 -20.96 3.32
N GLU A 93 -50.43 -20.35 2.18
CA GLU A 93 -51.07 -19.21 1.51
C GLU A 93 -52.11 -18.38 2.28
N THR A 94 -51.84 -17.08 2.42
CA THR A 94 -52.84 -16.09 2.02
C THR A 94 -52.15 -14.85 1.43
N SER A 95 -52.02 -14.87 0.12
CA SER A 95 -51.88 -13.67 -0.68
C SER A 95 -53.22 -12.91 -0.71
N ALA A 96 -53.12 -11.59 -0.86
CA ALA A 96 -54.20 -10.70 -1.29
C ALA A 96 -55.40 -10.50 -0.32
N GLN A 97 -55.23 -9.68 0.72
CA GLN A 97 -56.33 -8.86 1.27
C GLN A 97 -55.85 -7.79 2.27
N LEU A 98 -55.17 -6.75 1.77
CA LEU A 98 -55.19 -5.43 2.42
C LEU A 98 -54.97 -4.30 1.40
N LYS A 99 -55.77 -4.35 0.33
CA LYS A 99 -56.00 -3.21 -0.56
C LYS A 99 -57.49 -2.95 -0.55
N LYS A 100 -57.95 -2.08 0.35
CA LYS A 100 -59.21 -1.33 0.37
C LYS A 100 -59.46 -0.89 1.83
N ASN A 101 -59.64 0.42 2.04
CA ASN A 101 -60.05 1.11 3.28
C ASN A 101 -59.03 1.99 4.00
N ILE A 102 -58.27 2.81 3.26
CA ILE A 102 -57.91 4.15 3.74
C ILE A 102 -58.08 5.14 2.57
N THR A 103 -59.32 5.28 2.12
CA THR A 103 -59.72 6.40 1.28
C THR A 103 -61.06 6.82 1.82
N GLU A 104 -61.00 7.66 2.85
CA GLU A 104 -61.85 8.83 3.00
C GLU A 104 -61.47 9.49 4.33
N ASN A 105 -61.41 10.82 4.30
CA ASN A 105 -61.26 11.71 5.45
C ASN A 105 -59.83 12.08 5.89
N ILE A 106 -59.11 12.81 5.04
CA ILE A 106 -58.28 13.93 5.53
C ILE A 106 -58.67 15.15 4.70
N MET A 107 -59.49 16.00 5.32
CA MET A 107 -59.89 17.30 4.80
C MET A 107 -58.66 18.16 4.51
N ASP A 108 -58.76 18.82 3.37
CA ASP A 108 -58.05 19.98 2.89
C ASP A 108 -57.73 21.00 4.00
N VAL A 109 -56.45 21.12 4.34
CA VAL A 109 -55.88 22.35 4.91
C VAL A 109 -54.69 22.73 4.06
N SER A 110 -54.99 23.46 2.99
CA SER A 110 -54.06 24.32 2.27
C SER A 110 -53.21 25.16 3.23
N SER A 111 -51.98 24.69 3.51
CA SER A 111 -50.86 25.58 3.80
C SER A 111 -49.64 25.11 3.01
N LYS A 112 -49.05 26.06 2.29
CA LYS A 112 -47.93 25.86 1.36
C LYS A 112 -46.69 25.41 2.14
N PHE A 113 -46.48 24.10 2.26
CA PHE A 113 -45.22 23.53 2.73
C PHE A 113 -44.57 22.78 1.57
N THR A 114 -43.76 23.49 0.78
CA THR A 114 -42.83 22.86 -0.16
C THR A 114 -41.80 22.10 0.66
N LEU A 115 -42.03 20.79 0.84
CA LEU A 115 -41.03 19.88 1.37
C LEU A 115 -39.80 19.93 0.46
N PRO A 116 -38.59 20.14 1.00
CA PRO A 116 -37.38 20.04 0.20
C PRO A 116 -37.30 18.64 -0.42
N ALA A 117 -36.97 18.57 -1.71
CA ALA A 117 -36.81 17.32 -2.43
C ALA A 117 -35.93 16.37 -1.63
N VAL A 118 -36.52 15.25 -1.19
CA VAL A 118 -35.82 14.19 -0.46
C VAL A 118 -34.70 13.69 -1.36
N ARG A 119 -33.46 14.06 -1.02
CA ARG A 119 -32.27 13.54 -1.69
C ARG A 119 -32.27 12.05 -1.40
N HIS A 120 -32.43 11.24 -2.44
CA HIS A 120 -32.29 9.80 -2.34
C HIS A 120 -30.86 9.49 -1.90
N MET A 121 -30.66 9.26 -0.60
CA MET A 121 -29.38 8.80 -0.07
C MET A 121 -29.17 7.39 -0.63
N VAL A 122 -28.23 7.26 -1.55
CA VAL A 122 -27.74 5.96 -1.98
C VAL A 122 -26.82 5.45 -0.87
N ASP A 123 -27.20 4.33 -0.26
CA ASP A 123 -26.34 3.66 0.69
C ASP A 123 -25.11 3.12 -0.06
N VAL A 124 -23.93 3.62 0.30
CA VAL A 124 -22.67 3.19 -0.30
C VAL A 124 -22.22 1.94 0.47
N GLN A 125 -22.49 0.77 -0.13
CA GLN A 125 -22.02 -0.52 0.37
C GLN A 125 -20.49 -0.51 0.43
N ARG A 126 -19.93 -0.34 1.64
CA ARG A 126 -18.49 -0.51 1.86
C ARG A 126 -18.17 -2.00 1.93
N PRO A 127 -17.09 -2.46 1.28
CA PRO A 127 -16.66 -3.85 1.41
C PRO A 127 -16.43 -4.16 2.90
N VAL A 128 -16.87 -5.33 3.34
CA VAL A 128 -16.65 -5.80 4.71
C VAL A 128 -15.16 -6.09 4.86
N VAL A 129 -14.44 -5.15 5.44
CA VAL A 129 -13.00 -5.25 5.65
C VAL A 129 -12.76 -6.17 6.85
N SER A 130 -12.22 -7.36 6.61
CA SER A 130 -12.01 -8.37 7.65
C SER A 130 -10.53 -8.46 8.02
N GLY A 131 -10.09 -7.55 8.89
CA GLY A 131 -8.78 -7.57 9.52
C GLY A 131 -7.68 -6.76 8.81
N PRO A 132 -6.44 -6.74 9.37
CA PRO A 132 -5.39 -5.81 8.97
C PRO A 132 -4.96 -5.96 7.50
N LEU A 133 -4.99 -7.18 6.97
CA LEU A 133 -4.63 -7.45 5.57
C LEU A 133 -5.65 -6.86 4.60
N ASP A 134 -6.94 -7.03 4.89
CA ASP A 134 -8.02 -6.47 4.08
C ASP A 134 -8.03 -4.94 4.17
N GLU A 135 -7.74 -4.37 5.35
CA GLU A 135 -7.62 -2.92 5.51
C GLU A 135 -6.53 -2.35 4.61
N LEU A 136 -5.37 -3.01 4.52
CA LEU A 136 -4.31 -2.62 3.59
C LEU A 136 -4.75 -2.76 2.13
N ARG A 137 -5.49 -3.82 1.79
CA ARG A 137 -5.95 -4.07 0.41
C ARG A 137 -6.98 -3.08 -0.08
N PHE A 138 -7.89 -2.63 0.79
CA PHE A 138 -8.96 -1.71 0.42
C PHE A 138 -8.65 -0.25 0.75
N LEU A 139 -7.44 0.06 1.20
CA LEU A 139 -7.09 1.41 1.59
C LEU A 139 -7.17 2.37 0.40
N SER A 140 -8.08 3.34 0.50
CA SER A 140 -8.22 4.42 -0.47
C SER A 140 -7.59 5.72 0.04
N ILE A 141 -7.62 6.76 -0.78
CA ILE A 141 -7.16 8.10 -0.41
C ILE A 141 -8.01 8.68 0.72
N ASP A 142 -9.33 8.49 0.65
CA ASP A 142 -10.23 8.97 1.70
C ASP A 142 -9.93 8.26 3.03
N GLU A 143 -9.83 6.93 3.04
CA GLU A 143 -9.43 6.19 4.24
C GLU A 143 -8.03 6.59 4.74
N PHE A 144 -7.11 6.93 3.84
CA PHE A 144 -5.79 7.44 4.24
C PHE A 144 -5.87 8.75 5.01
N HIS A 145 -6.75 9.68 4.60
CA HIS A 145 -7.01 10.91 5.34
C HIS A 145 -7.71 10.65 6.69
N HIS A 146 -8.48 9.56 6.81
CA HIS A 146 -9.12 9.17 8.07
C HIS A 146 -8.19 8.41 9.03
N LEU A 147 -7.11 7.80 8.53
CA LEU A 147 -6.15 7.05 9.35
C LEU A 147 -5.45 7.95 10.40
N GLY A 148 -5.26 9.23 10.11
CA GLY A 148 -4.64 10.17 11.03
C GLY A 148 -4.94 11.62 10.70
N ALA A 149 -4.98 12.48 11.72
CA ALA A 149 -5.23 13.91 11.55
C ALA A 149 -4.13 14.65 10.74
N THR A 150 -2.96 14.03 10.57
CA THR A 150 -1.85 14.54 9.76
C THR A 150 -1.29 13.41 8.91
N THR A 151 -0.66 13.77 7.79
CA THR A 151 0.02 12.83 6.89
C THR A 151 0.99 11.91 7.63
N GLU A 152 1.81 12.48 8.53
CA GLU A 152 2.77 11.71 9.33
C GLU A 152 2.06 10.66 10.19
N LYS A 153 1.00 11.04 10.91
CA LYS A 153 0.22 10.10 11.73
C LYS A 153 -0.43 9.01 10.88
N ALA A 154 -0.92 9.33 9.69
CA ALA A 154 -1.48 8.35 8.79
C ALA A 154 -0.42 7.31 8.35
N ILE A 155 0.80 7.78 8.02
CA ILE A 155 1.93 6.90 7.69
C ILE A 155 2.38 6.07 8.90
N ASP A 156 2.42 6.64 10.10
CA ASP A 156 2.77 5.91 11.32
C ASP A 156 1.77 4.77 11.58
N ARG A 157 0.47 5.04 11.45
CA ARG A 157 -0.58 4.02 11.59
C ARG A 157 -0.45 2.93 10.55
N LEU A 158 -0.10 3.30 9.31
CA LEU A 158 0.09 2.36 8.23
C LEU A 158 1.33 1.50 8.46
N THR A 159 2.42 2.10 8.94
CA THR A 159 3.65 1.40 9.35
C THR A 159 3.39 0.43 10.49
N GLN A 160 2.62 0.83 11.51
CA GLN A 160 2.22 -0.05 12.60
C GLN A 160 1.47 -1.29 12.10
N LYS A 161 0.54 -1.15 11.15
CA LYS A 161 -0.18 -2.29 10.55
C LYS A 161 0.78 -3.28 9.88
N PHE A 162 1.76 -2.77 9.13
CA PHE A 162 2.80 -3.60 8.51
C PHE A 162 3.68 -4.29 9.54
N GLN A 163 4.06 -3.59 10.60
CA GLN A 163 4.88 -4.13 11.67
C GLN A 163 4.18 -5.29 12.38
N VAL A 164 2.91 -5.12 12.76
CA VAL A 164 2.11 -6.18 13.40
C VAL A 164 2.05 -7.45 12.53
N LEU A 165 1.79 -7.29 11.23
CA LEU A 165 1.76 -8.43 10.29
C LEU A 165 3.15 -9.07 10.09
N SER A 166 4.22 -8.28 10.19
CA SER A 166 5.59 -8.78 10.03
C SER A 166 6.11 -9.50 11.28
N GLU A 167 5.66 -9.07 12.47
CA GLU A 167 5.96 -9.74 13.75
C GLU A 167 5.26 -11.09 13.87
N GLU A 168 4.10 -11.27 13.23
CA GLU A 168 3.35 -12.52 13.25
C GLU A 168 4.03 -13.63 12.43
N SER A 169 4.40 -13.36 11.17
CA SER A 169 5.20 -14.28 10.35
C SER A 169 5.73 -13.62 9.08
N PHE A 170 6.74 -14.26 8.47
CA PHE A 170 7.24 -13.85 7.16
C PHE A 170 6.17 -13.92 6.05
N ASP A 171 5.32 -14.95 6.06
CA ASP A 171 4.25 -15.10 5.07
C ASP A 171 3.18 -14.00 5.18
N GLN A 172 2.89 -13.56 6.42
CA GLN A 172 2.01 -12.42 6.66
C GLN A 172 2.63 -11.11 6.17
N SER A 173 3.94 -10.91 6.38
CA SER A 173 4.66 -9.75 5.82
C SER A 173 4.58 -9.71 4.28
N ALA A 174 4.85 -10.84 3.63
CA ALA A 174 4.74 -10.95 2.17
C ALA A 174 3.31 -10.72 1.68
N SER A 175 2.31 -11.20 2.42
CA SER A 175 0.91 -10.98 2.13
C SER A 175 0.52 -9.50 2.31
N ALA A 176 1.02 -8.83 3.35
CA ALA A 176 0.81 -7.40 3.60
C ALA A 176 1.32 -6.55 2.44
N LEU A 177 2.52 -6.86 1.93
CA LEU A 177 3.10 -6.17 0.77
C LEU A 177 2.26 -6.39 -0.49
N ARG A 178 1.73 -7.60 -0.71
CA ARG A 178 0.82 -7.88 -1.84
C ARG A 178 -0.49 -7.12 -1.71
N ALA A 179 -1.12 -7.14 -0.53
CA ALA A 179 -2.35 -6.43 -0.23
C ALA A 179 -2.17 -4.92 -0.46
N TRP A 180 -1.11 -4.33 0.08
CA TRP A 180 -0.76 -2.93 -0.13
C TRP A 180 -0.62 -2.56 -1.61
N ARG A 181 0.07 -3.39 -2.40
CA ARG A 181 0.23 -3.14 -3.84
C ARG A 181 -1.09 -3.22 -4.61
N GLN A 182 -2.10 -3.90 -4.08
CA GLN A 182 -3.44 -3.95 -4.65
C GLN A 182 -4.32 -2.77 -4.22
N SER A 183 -3.88 -1.98 -3.24
CA SER A 183 -4.68 -0.90 -2.68
C SER A 183 -4.98 0.22 -3.69
N PRO A 184 -6.21 0.77 -3.69
CA PRO A 184 -6.53 1.95 -4.48
C PRO A 184 -5.56 3.11 -4.24
N LEU A 185 -5.11 3.30 -2.98
CA LEU A 185 -4.11 4.31 -2.61
C LEU A 185 -2.78 4.12 -3.36
N TYR A 186 -2.25 2.90 -3.36
CA TYR A 186 -1.00 2.59 -4.05
C TYR A 186 -1.14 2.72 -5.57
N GLN A 187 -2.28 2.28 -6.13
CA GLN A 187 -2.58 2.41 -7.55
C GLN A 187 -2.67 3.88 -7.99
N ALA A 188 -3.30 4.73 -7.17
CA ALA A 188 -3.34 6.17 -7.43
C ALA A 188 -1.94 6.79 -7.40
N HIS A 189 -1.10 6.43 -6.42
CA HIS A 189 0.30 6.87 -6.36
C HIS A 189 1.07 6.47 -7.63
N LEU A 190 0.97 5.21 -8.09
CA LEU A 190 1.62 4.77 -9.31
C LEU A 190 1.10 5.49 -10.55
N THR A 191 -0.21 5.68 -10.65
CA THR A 191 -0.85 6.38 -11.77
C THR A 191 -0.32 7.81 -11.90
N THR A 192 -0.13 8.51 -10.77
CA THR A 192 0.49 9.85 -10.76
C THR A 192 1.92 9.84 -11.28
N ILE A 193 2.75 8.87 -10.88
CA ILE A 193 4.13 8.73 -11.39
C ILE A 193 4.12 8.48 -12.90
N VAL A 194 3.32 7.51 -13.34
CA VAL A 194 3.22 7.15 -14.76
C VAL A 194 2.71 8.33 -15.59
N ALA A 195 1.73 9.08 -15.09
CA ALA A 195 1.22 10.27 -15.76
C ALA A 195 2.29 11.37 -15.89
N ALA A 196 3.09 11.61 -14.85
CA ALA A 196 4.20 12.57 -14.91
C ALA A 196 5.26 12.15 -15.94
N LEU A 197 5.63 10.87 -15.96
CA LEU A 197 6.60 10.33 -16.93
C LEU A 197 6.08 10.42 -18.37
N ASN A 198 4.82 10.04 -18.61
CA ASN A 198 4.23 10.02 -19.95
C ASN A 198 3.99 11.43 -20.52
N THR A 199 3.65 12.39 -19.66
CA THR A 199 3.40 13.77 -20.08
C THR A 199 4.67 14.63 -20.11
N GLY A 200 5.77 14.15 -19.53
CA GLY A 200 6.99 14.93 -19.34
C GLY A 200 6.84 16.11 -18.38
N LYS A 201 5.75 16.15 -17.59
CA LYS A 201 5.49 17.20 -16.60
C LYS A 201 6.13 16.85 -15.27
N SER A 202 6.35 17.85 -14.42
CA SER A 202 6.72 17.61 -13.03
C SER A 202 5.57 16.92 -12.29
N ILE A 203 5.91 16.11 -11.28
CA ILE A 203 4.93 15.45 -10.41
C ILE A 203 4.00 16.49 -9.77
N GLU A 204 4.54 17.64 -9.35
CA GLU A 204 3.75 18.73 -8.77
C GLU A 204 2.67 19.24 -9.72
N ALA A 205 2.97 19.39 -11.02
CA ALA A 205 1.99 19.82 -12.01
C ALA A 205 0.87 18.77 -12.17
N VAL A 206 1.20 17.48 -12.19
CA VAL A 206 0.22 16.38 -12.28
C VAL A 206 -0.65 16.30 -11.03
N LEU A 207 -0.08 16.53 -9.85
CA LEU A 207 -0.81 16.58 -8.59
C LEU A 207 -1.82 17.73 -8.56
N GLN A 208 -1.47 18.90 -9.12
CA GLN A 208 -2.40 20.04 -9.22
C GLN A 208 -3.59 19.74 -10.17
N GLU A 209 -3.37 18.94 -11.22
CA GLU A 209 -4.41 18.54 -12.17
C GLU A 209 -5.35 17.49 -11.58
N THR A 210 -4.81 16.46 -10.94
CA THR A 210 -5.58 15.33 -10.40
C THR A 210 -6.22 15.63 -9.04
N LYS A 211 -5.61 16.51 -8.24
CA LYS A 211 -6.01 16.87 -6.86
C LYS A 211 -6.22 15.65 -5.95
N ALA A 212 -5.63 14.51 -6.30
CA ALA A 212 -5.79 13.26 -5.56
C ALA A 212 -4.93 13.24 -4.29
N PHE A 213 -3.77 13.89 -4.31
CA PHE A 213 -2.86 13.98 -3.17
C PHE A 213 -2.39 15.40 -2.98
N THR A 214 -2.11 15.76 -1.73
CA THR A 214 -1.22 16.88 -1.46
C THR A 214 0.23 16.50 -1.77
N LYS A 215 1.08 17.51 -2.00
CA LYS A 215 2.52 17.29 -2.23
C LYS A 215 3.17 16.55 -1.05
N GLU A 216 2.79 16.90 0.18
CA GLU A 216 3.30 16.30 1.40
C GLU A 216 2.93 14.83 1.51
N GLU A 217 1.66 14.49 1.26
CA GLU A 217 1.16 13.11 1.24
C GLU A 217 1.89 12.25 0.23
N PHE A 218 2.05 12.77 -0.98
CA PHE A 218 2.72 12.03 -2.05
C PHE A 218 4.19 11.75 -1.72
N LEU A 219 4.91 12.73 -1.17
CA LEU A 219 6.30 12.55 -0.74
C LEU A 219 6.41 11.55 0.43
N ALA A 220 5.48 11.63 1.39
CA ALA A 220 5.44 10.70 2.51
C ALA A 220 5.19 9.26 2.04
N LEU A 221 4.28 9.07 1.08
CA LEU A 221 4.01 7.76 0.45
C LEU A 221 5.22 7.23 -0.33
N ILE A 222 5.98 8.08 -1.02
CA ILE A 222 7.23 7.64 -1.68
C ILE A 222 8.22 7.12 -0.64
N ASN A 223 8.42 7.86 0.45
CA ASN A 223 9.34 7.46 1.50
C ASN A 223 8.90 6.17 2.18
N PHE A 224 7.62 6.05 2.51
CA PHE A 224 7.03 4.83 3.04
C PHE A 224 7.20 3.63 2.08
N ASN A 225 6.95 3.81 0.78
CA ASN A 225 7.15 2.75 -0.20
C ASN A 225 8.60 2.27 -0.31
N ARG A 226 9.58 3.10 0.08
CA ARG A 226 10.99 2.69 0.14
C ARG A 226 11.29 1.84 1.37
N THR A 227 10.66 2.12 2.52
CA THR A 227 10.92 1.39 3.76
C THR A 227 10.39 -0.04 3.71
N ILE A 228 9.22 -0.27 3.11
CA ILE A 228 8.60 -1.61 3.02
C ILE A 228 9.16 -2.51 1.90
N ARG A 229 10.07 -1.99 1.08
CA ARG A 229 10.72 -2.74 -0.01
C ARG A 229 12.12 -3.24 0.35
N ALA A 230 12.69 -2.72 1.43
CA ALA A 230 14.02 -3.06 1.93
C ALA A 230 13.98 -4.35 2.74
#